data_AF-A0A5Q4SI93-F1
#
_entry.id   AF-A0A5Q4SI93-F1
#
_cell.length_a   1.000
_cell.length_b   1.000
_cell.length_c   1.000
_cell.angle_alpha   90.00
_cell.angle_beta   90.00
_cell.angle_gamma   90.00
#
_symmetry.space_group_name_H-M   'P 1'
#
loop_
_entity.id
_entity.type
_entity.pdbx_description
1 polymer ?
#
loop_
_entity_poly.entity_id
_entity_poly.type
_entity_poly.pdbx_seq_one_letter_code
_entity_poly.pdbx_strand_id
1 'polypeptide(L)'
;MNLTGAVVSLTIAGWLIWLFPAPHLAAVLRIGPVDGVMTITSCYGATDAQGNPDGTDCSGTYTPRTAGEPSHRITLDEAARSHEPGSTLEVRTARGRAHEFSGDALGTWVTVTGLILGPFLALALSFRACARDGTWSHDADYVAVLIAAQLAALALGFLVGIPVSIATALLG
;
A
#
# COMPACT_ATOMS: atom_id res chain seq x y z
N MET A 1 5.78 -11.17 -32.28
CA MET A 1 6.12 -9.98 -31.44
C MET A 1 5.09 -9.66 -30.35
N ASN A 2 3.90 -10.28 -30.31
CA ASN A 2 2.78 -9.76 -29.50
C ASN A 2 2.70 -10.33 -28.07
N LEU A 3 3.16 -11.57 -27.83
CA LEU A 3 3.29 -12.13 -26.48
C LEU A 3 4.38 -11.43 -25.67
N THR A 4 5.43 -10.96 -26.34
CA THR A 4 6.53 -10.20 -25.73
C THR A 4 6.03 -8.90 -25.11
N GLY A 5 5.11 -8.17 -25.77
CA GLY A 5 4.53 -6.94 -25.23
C GLY A 5 3.74 -7.16 -23.94
N ALA A 6 2.92 -8.21 -23.86
CA ALA A 6 2.17 -8.56 -22.66
C ALA A 6 3.07 -9.00 -21.51
N VAL A 7 4.11 -9.79 -21.80
CA VAL A 7 5.09 -10.20 -20.78
C VAL A 7 5.86 -9.00 -20.26
N VAL A 8 6.31 -8.11 -21.17
CA VAL A 8 7.05 -6.90 -20.78
C VAL A 8 6.17 -5.98 -19.93
N SER A 9 4.90 -5.75 -20.29
CA SER A 9 4.02 -4.87 -19.51
C SER A 9 3.79 -5.41 -18.09
N LEU A 10 3.50 -6.70 -17.94
CA LEU A 10 3.31 -7.31 -16.63
C LEU A 10 4.61 -7.37 -15.82
N THR A 11 5.76 -7.54 -16.48
CA THR A 11 7.07 -7.50 -15.82
C THR A 11 7.34 -6.10 -15.26
N ILE A 12 7.04 -5.05 -16.03
CA ILE A 12 7.16 -3.66 -15.55
C ILE A 12 6.20 -3.41 -14.38
N ALA A 13 4.96 -3.87 -14.46
CA ALA A 13 4.01 -3.76 -13.36
C ALA A 13 4.51 -4.45 -12.09
N GLY A 14 4.99 -5.69 -12.21
CA GLY A 14 5.57 -6.44 -11.10
C GLY A 14 6.79 -5.73 -10.51
N TRP A 15 7.65 -5.17 -11.37
CA TRP A 15 8.81 -4.39 -10.93
C TRP A 15 8.41 -3.10 -10.18
N LEU A 16 7.39 -2.37 -10.66
CA LEU A 16 6.86 -1.20 -9.97
C LEU A 16 6.22 -1.56 -8.63
N ILE A 17 5.42 -2.63 -8.58
CA ILE A 17 4.80 -3.12 -7.34
C ILE A 17 5.88 -3.53 -6.33
N TRP A 18 6.92 -4.23 -6.80
CA TRP A 18 8.05 -4.63 -5.98
C TRP A 18 8.81 -3.41 -5.43
N LEU A 19 9.03 -2.40 -6.26
CA LEU A 19 9.80 -1.23 -5.86
C LEU A 19 9.01 -0.36 -4.87
N PHE A 20 7.72 -0.12 -5.12
CA PHE A 20 6.92 0.90 -4.43
C PHE A 20 6.04 0.33 -3.30
N PRO A 21 4.88 -0.30 -3.55
CA PRO A 21 3.97 -0.72 -2.48
C PRO A 21 4.43 -1.95 -1.71
N ALA A 22 5.26 -2.84 -2.28
CA ALA A 22 5.59 -4.12 -1.62
C ALA A 22 6.29 -3.98 -0.25
N PRO A 23 7.30 -3.10 -0.06
CA PRO A 23 7.91 -2.88 1.25
C PRO A 23 6.90 -2.37 2.29
N HIS A 24 6.00 -1.47 1.89
CA HIS A 24 4.97 -0.94 2.77
C HIS A 24 3.91 -1.99 3.11
N LEU A 25 3.43 -2.77 2.12
CA LEU A 25 2.53 -3.90 2.36
C LEU A 25 3.15 -4.93 3.30
N ALA A 26 4.43 -5.26 3.13
CA ALA A 26 5.12 -6.19 4.02
C ALA A 26 5.19 -5.66 5.45
N ALA A 27 5.51 -4.37 5.62
CA ALA A 27 5.57 -3.72 6.92
C ALA A 27 4.18 -3.68 7.60
N VAL A 28 3.14 -3.27 6.88
CA VAL A 28 1.75 -3.25 7.37
C VAL A 28 1.28 -4.66 7.73
N LEU A 29 1.43 -5.65 6.84
CA LEU A 29 1.04 -7.05 7.04
C LEU A 29 1.87 -7.79 8.10
N ARG A 30 2.80 -7.11 8.77
CA ARG A 30 3.70 -7.69 9.78
C ARG A 30 4.56 -8.83 9.24
N ILE A 31 4.86 -8.83 7.95
CA ILE A 31 5.73 -9.82 7.31
C ILE A 31 7.18 -9.46 7.62
N GLY A 32 7.90 -10.40 8.23
CA GLY A 32 9.31 -10.22 8.62
C GLY A 32 9.50 -9.80 10.09
N PRO A 33 10.77 -9.67 10.52
CA PRO A 33 11.10 -9.28 11.89
C PRO A 33 10.62 -7.86 12.19
N VAL A 34 10.44 -7.58 13.48
CA VAL A 34 10.26 -6.20 13.97
C VAL A 34 11.59 -5.46 13.84
N ASP A 35 11.54 -4.26 13.26
CA ASP A 35 12.74 -3.46 12.99
C ASP A 35 13.19 -2.67 14.22
N GLY A 36 12.26 -2.31 15.11
CA GLY A 36 12.56 -1.64 16.37
C GLY A 36 11.33 -1.33 17.20
N VAL A 37 11.54 -0.55 18.25
CA VAL A 37 10.49 -0.10 19.17
C VAL A 37 10.34 1.40 19.04
N MET A 38 9.10 1.86 18.86
CA MET A 38 8.75 3.27 18.84
C MET A 38 8.07 3.67 20.15
N THR A 39 8.59 4.69 20.81
CA THR A 39 7.95 5.34 21.95
C THR A 39 7.17 6.54 21.46
N ILE A 40 5.85 6.54 21.64
CA ILE A 40 4.98 7.60 21.14
C ILE A 40 5.09 8.86 21.99
N THR A 41 5.21 10.00 21.33
CA THR A 41 5.22 11.32 21.97
C THR A 41 3.87 12.01 21.81
N SER A 42 3.26 11.92 20.63
CA SER A 42 1.94 12.50 20.36
C SER A 42 1.29 11.83 19.14
N CYS A 43 -0.04 11.81 19.12
CA CYS A 43 -0.83 11.36 17.98
C CYS A 43 -1.79 12.48 17.55
N TYR A 44 -1.93 12.68 16.25
CA TYR A 44 -2.84 13.64 15.64
C TYR A 44 -3.63 12.97 14.53
N GLY A 45 -4.85 13.44 14.26
CA GLY A 45 -5.56 13.04 13.05
C GLY A 45 -4.75 13.49 11.84
N ALA A 46 -4.41 12.54 10.97
CA ALA A 46 -3.71 12.84 9.73
C ALA A 46 -4.71 13.37 8.70
N THR A 47 -4.22 14.22 7.81
CA THR A 47 -5.02 14.72 6.69
C THR A 47 -4.25 14.54 5.39
N ASP A 48 -4.95 14.14 4.34
CA ASP A 48 -4.38 14.05 3.00
C ASP A 48 -3.96 15.44 2.48
N ALA A 49 -3.33 15.47 1.30
CA ALA A 49 -2.89 16.72 0.66
C ALA A 49 -4.05 17.69 0.32
N GLN A 50 -5.30 17.24 0.41
CA GLN A 50 -6.53 17.97 0.18
C GLN A 50 -7.23 18.39 1.49
N GLY A 51 -6.67 18.02 2.65
CA GLY A 51 -7.20 18.34 3.97
C GLY A 51 -8.33 17.40 4.45
N ASN A 52 -8.57 16.27 3.77
CA ASN A 52 -9.51 15.26 4.21
C ASN A 52 -8.87 14.37 5.29
N PRO A 53 -9.64 13.86 6.25
CA PRO A 53 -9.10 12.94 7.26
C PRO A 53 -8.55 11.67 6.61
N ASP A 54 -7.30 11.34 6.91
CA ASP A 54 -6.52 10.23 6.32
C ASP A 54 -5.86 9.39 7.42
N GLY A 55 -6.68 8.92 8.37
CA GLY A 55 -6.21 8.11 9.50
C GLY A 55 -5.60 8.93 10.65
N THR A 56 -4.69 8.31 11.40
CA THR A 56 -4.04 8.91 12.58
C THR A 56 -2.52 8.78 12.44
N ASP A 57 -1.81 9.91 12.50
CA ASP A 57 -0.35 9.92 12.52
C ASP A 57 0.15 10.07 13.95
N CYS A 58 1.02 9.15 14.37
CA CYS A 58 1.68 9.24 15.66
C CYS A 58 3.16 9.56 15.47
N SER A 59 3.65 10.59 16.17
CA SER A 59 5.07 10.94 16.21
C SER A 59 5.71 10.39 17.48
N GLY A 60 6.97 9.95 17.37
CA GLY A 60 7.64 9.30 18.48
C GLY A 60 9.13 9.11 18.26
N THR A 61 9.81 8.64 19.29
CA THR A 61 11.22 8.26 19.22
C THR A 61 11.32 6.78 18.90
N TYR A 62 11.94 6.48 17.77
CA TYR A 62 12.22 5.12 17.33
C TYR A 62 13.59 4.67 17.83
N THR A 63 13.62 3.48 18.42
CA THR A 63 14.81 2.78 18.87
C THR A 63 14.99 1.54 17.99
N PRO A 64 15.94 1.57 17.04
CA PRO A 64 16.21 0.43 16.17
C PRO A 64 16.64 -0.80 16.97
N ARG A 65 16.29 -1.99 16.50
CA ARG A 65 16.77 -3.26 17.06
C ARG A 65 18.26 -3.48 16.76
N THR A 66 18.77 -2.91 15.68
CA THR A 66 20.17 -3.01 15.26
C THR A 66 21.08 -2.33 16.27
N ALA A 67 22.02 -3.09 16.85
CA ALA A 67 22.99 -2.55 17.79
C ALA A 67 23.87 -1.49 17.13
N GLY A 68 23.94 -0.30 17.72
CA GLY A 68 24.78 0.82 17.26
C GLY A 68 24.07 1.86 16.39
N GLU A 69 22.80 1.63 16.02
CA GLU A 69 22.01 2.64 15.33
C GLU A 69 21.38 3.62 16.34
N PRO A 70 21.55 4.95 16.17
CA PRO A 70 21.03 5.91 17.13
C PRO A 70 19.51 6.00 17.06
N SER A 71 18.89 6.18 18.23
CA SER A 71 17.47 6.50 18.32
C SER A 71 17.19 7.82 17.60
N HIS A 72 16.16 7.85 16.77
CA HIS A 72 15.78 9.03 15.99
C HIS A 72 14.26 9.21 15.97
N ARG A 73 13.78 10.40 15.60
CA ARG A 73 12.34 10.65 15.50
C ARG A 73 11.81 10.07 14.20
N ILE A 74 10.72 9.33 14.29
CA ILE A 74 9.98 8.80 13.14
C ILE A 74 8.49 9.09 13.32
N THR A 75 7.74 9.02 12.22
CA THR A 75 6.28 9.01 12.24
C THR A 75 5.79 7.58 11.99
N LEU A 76 4.76 7.22 12.74
CA LEU A 76 3.91 6.06 12.52
C LEU A 76 2.82 6.50 11.54
N ASP A 77 2.91 5.99 10.32
CA ASP A 77 1.98 6.27 9.23
C ASP A 77 0.70 5.46 9.43
N GLU A 78 -0.46 6.13 9.36
CA GLU A 78 -1.79 5.48 9.42
C GLU A 78 -1.91 4.51 10.61
N ALA A 79 -1.69 4.99 11.84
CA ALA A 79 -1.77 4.19 13.06
C ALA A 79 -3.14 3.51 13.24
N ALA A 80 -3.16 2.29 13.77
CA ALA A 80 -4.41 1.51 13.91
C ALA A 80 -5.40 2.15 14.90
N ARG A 81 -4.87 2.90 15.87
CA ARG A 81 -5.62 3.66 16.85
C ARG A 81 -4.77 4.81 17.39
N SER A 82 -5.43 5.77 18.04
CA SER A 82 -4.71 6.76 18.84
C SER A 82 -4.09 6.07 20.06
N HIS A 83 -2.79 6.23 20.22
CA HIS A 83 -2.04 5.66 21.34
C HIS A 83 -1.67 6.75 22.35
N GLU A 84 -1.62 6.38 23.63
CA GLU A 84 -1.26 7.34 24.68
C GLU A 84 0.22 7.76 24.59
N PRO A 85 0.55 9.03 24.88
CA PRO A 85 1.93 9.48 25.01
C PRO A 85 2.70 8.63 26.03
N GLY A 86 3.90 8.17 25.65
CA GLY A 86 4.75 7.29 26.45
C GLY A 86 4.53 5.79 26.22
N SER A 87 3.50 5.41 25.45
CA SER A 87 3.33 4.02 25.02
C SER A 87 4.47 3.56 24.10
N THR A 88 4.76 2.26 24.14
CA THR A 88 5.80 1.64 23.32
C THR A 88 5.18 0.62 22.37
N LEU A 89 5.59 0.66 21.10
CA LEU A 89 5.05 -0.19 20.04
C LEU A 89 6.18 -0.83 19.26
N GLU A 90 6.02 -2.13 18.99
CA GLU A 90 6.86 -2.84 18.03
C GLU A 90 6.46 -2.44 16.62
N VAL A 91 7.37 -1.81 15.88
CA VAL A 91 7.09 -1.29 14.54
C VAL A 91 7.98 -1.94 13.49
N ARG A 92 7.44 -2.04 12.28
CA ARG A 92 8.21 -2.35 11.08
C ARG A 92 8.33 -1.08 10.26
N THR A 93 9.48 -0.88 9.65
CA THR A 93 9.79 0.33 8.92
C THR A 93 9.87 0.05 7.43
N ALA A 94 9.31 0.95 6.63
CA ALA A 94 9.48 0.94 5.18
C ALA A 94 9.86 2.35 4.75
N ARG A 95 11.02 2.48 4.07
CA ARG A 95 11.53 3.75 3.53
C ARG A 95 11.56 4.90 4.54
N GLY A 96 11.90 4.62 5.79
CA GLY A 96 12.04 5.63 6.84
C GLY A 96 10.72 6.06 7.51
N ARG A 97 9.63 5.31 7.30
CA ARG A 97 8.39 5.43 8.07
C ARG A 97 8.13 4.17 8.86
N ALA A 98 7.59 4.31 10.07
CA ALA A 98 7.10 3.19 10.85
C ALA A 98 5.68 2.85 10.41
N HIS A 99 5.36 1.56 10.34
CA HIS A 99 4.04 1.05 10.02
C HIS A 99 3.56 0.13 11.14
N GLU A 100 2.29 0.33 11.48
CA GLU A 100 1.48 -0.59 12.26
C GLU A 100 0.51 -1.31 11.32
N PHE A 101 0.01 -2.47 11.75
CA PHE A 101 -1.10 -3.11 11.04
C PHE A 101 -2.39 -2.33 11.36
N SER A 102 -2.79 -1.45 10.45
CA SER A 102 -4.08 -0.77 10.44
C SER A 102 -4.84 -1.12 9.16
N GLY A 103 -6.16 -1.05 9.22
CA GLY A 103 -6.97 -1.28 8.03
C GLY A 103 -6.85 -0.13 7.03
N ASP A 104 -6.66 1.10 7.51
CA ASP A 104 -6.43 2.26 6.66
C ASP A 104 -5.15 2.04 5.83
N ALA A 105 -4.02 1.72 6.49
CA ALA A 105 -2.75 1.48 5.78
C ALA A 105 -2.86 0.31 4.80
N LEU A 106 -3.53 -0.77 5.22
CA LEU A 106 -3.70 -1.94 4.35
C LEU A 106 -4.56 -1.59 3.13
N GLY A 107 -5.67 -0.88 3.33
CA GLY A 107 -6.55 -0.40 2.27
C GLY A 107 -5.81 0.51 1.29
N THR A 108 -5.04 1.47 1.79
CA THR A 108 -4.22 2.39 1.01
C THR A 108 -3.25 1.62 0.11
N TRP A 109 -2.42 0.75 0.67
CA TRP A 109 -1.39 0.06 -0.12
C TRP A 109 -1.94 -1.03 -1.05
N VAL A 110 -3.07 -1.66 -0.72
CA VAL A 110 -3.81 -2.54 -1.64
C VAL A 110 -4.36 -1.74 -2.82
N THR A 111 -4.95 -0.57 -2.55
CA THR A 111 -5.47 0.34 -3.59
C THR A 111 -4.36 0.77 -4.53
N VAL A 112 -3.23 1.26 -3.99
CA VAL A 112 -2.05 1.67 -4.77
C VAL A 112 -1.56 0.53 -5.66
N THR A 113 -1.49 -0.69 -5.12
CA THR A 113 -1.09 -1.88 -5.89
C THR A 113 -2.05 -2.15 -7.05
N GLY A 114 -3.36 -2.07 -6.80
CA GLY A 114 -4.38 -2.26 -7.83
C GLY A 114 -4.34 -1.17 -8.92
N LEU A 115 -4.16 0.10 -8.53
CA LEU A 115 -4.05 1.23 -9.46
C LEU A 115 -2.79 1.12 -10.33
N ILE A 116 -1.70 0.56 -9.81
CA ILE A 116 -0.52 0.24 -10.62
C ILE A 116 -0.81 -0.95 -11.54
N LEU A 117 -1.41 -2.03 -11.05
CA LEU A 117 -1.60 -3.25 -11.85
C LEU A 117 -2.62 -3.08 -12.98
N GLY A 118 -3.70 -2.33 -12.75
CA GLY A 118 -4.84 -2.20 -13.66
C GLY A 118 -4.45 -1.76 -15.08
N PRO A 119 -3.75 -0.63 -15.27
CA PRO A 119 -3.36 -0.16 -16.59
C PRO A 119 -2.46 -1.14 -17.36
N PHE A 120 -1.51 -1.79 -16.66
CA PHE A 120 -0.61 -2.74 -17.30
C PHE A 120 -1.30 -4.05 -17.65
N LEU A 121 -2.30 -4.47 -16.87
CA LEU A 121 -3.14 -5.62 -17.19
C LEU A 121 -4.01 -5.33 -18.41
N ALA A 122 -4.64 -4.16 -18.49
CA ALA A 122 -5.39 -3.74 -19.67
C ALA A 122 -4.52 -3.75 -20.94
N LEU A 123 -3.29 -3.24 -20.83
CA LEU A 123 -2.31 -3.26 -21.92
C LEU A 123 -1.83 -4.69 -22.26
N ALA A 124 -1.64 -5.56 -21.28
CA ALA A 124 -1.28 -6.95 -21.52
C ALA A 124 -2.39 -7.71 -22.27
N LEU A 125 -3.65 -7.45 -21.89
CA LEU A 125 -4.82 -8.02 -22.54
C LEU A 125 -4.97 -7.51 -23.97
N SER A 126 -4.67 -6.23 -24.24
CA SER A 126 -4.70 -5.69 -25.60
C SER A 126 -3.66 -6.35 -26.51
N PHE A 127 -2.43 -6.49 -26.05
CA PHE A 127 -1.40 -7.23 -26.79
C PHE A 127 -1.80 -8.68 -27.06
N ARG A 128 -2.46 -9.34 -26.09
CA ARG A 128 -2.93 -10.72 -26.23
C ARG A 128 -4.06 -10.85 -27.24
N ALA A 129 -5.04 -9.95 -27.22
CA ALA A 129 -6.15 -9.95 -28.16
C ALA A 129 -5.67 -9.65 -29.60
N CYS A 130 -4.77 -8.67 -29.76
CA CYS A 130 -4.13 -8.38 -31.05
C CYS A 130 -3.33 -9.59 -31.59
N ALA A 131 -2.73 -10.40 -30.71
CA ALA A 131 -2.06 -11.64 -31.11
C ALA A 131 -3.02 -12.73 -31.62
N ARG A 132 -4.28 -12.70 -31.21
CA ARG A 132 -5.29 -13.70 -31.59
C ARG A 132 -6.01 -13.33 -32.87
N ASP A 133 -6.43 -12.07 -33.00
CA ASP A 133 -7.35 -11.66 -34.07
C ASP A 133 -6.64 -10.92 -35.22
N GLY A 134 -5.35 -10.61 -35.06
CA GLY A 134 -4.55 -9.93 -36.10
C GLY A 134 -4.97 -8.49 -36.39
N THR A 135 -5.96 -7.95 -35.67
CA THR A 135 -6.53 -6.61 -35.87
C THR A 135 -6.44 -5.75 -34.61
N TRP A 136 -6.16 -4.47 -34.81
CA TRP A 136 -6.04 -3.44 -33.78
C TRP A 136 -7.31 -2.56 -33.77
N SER A 137 -8.49 -3.17 -33.59
CA SER A 137 -9.78 -2.47 -33.79
C SER A 137 -10.68 -2.38 -32.56
N HIS A 138 -10.19 -2.67 -31.35
CA HIS A 138 -11.01 -2.76 -30.13
C HIS A 138 -10.66 -1.70 -29.07
N ASP A 139 -10.35 -0.47 -29.48
CA ASP A 139 -9.91 0.61 -28.58
C ASP A 139 -10.90 0.90 -27.43
N ALA A 140 -12.22 0.78 -27.69
CA ALA A 140 -13.26 1.00 -26.69
C ALA A 140 -13.25 -0.04 -25.57
N ASP A 141 -12.97 -1.30 -25.88
CA ASP A 141 -12.99 -2.40 -24.91
C ASP A 141 -11.83 -2.29 -23.92
N TYR A 142 -10.65 -1.84 -24.36
CA TYR A 142 -9.49 -1.67 -23.48
C TYR A 142 -9.63 -0.47 -22.55
N VAL A 143 -10.28 0.61 -23.02
CA VAL A 143 -10.64 1.74 -22.16
C VAL A 143 -11.66 1.30 -21.10
N ALA A 144 -12.65 0.48 -21.48
CA ALA A 144 -13.59 -0.10 -20.52
C ALA A 144 -12.90 -1.01 -19.50
N VAL A 145 -11.95 -1.85 -19.91
CA VAL A 145 -11.15 -2.69 -19.01
C VAL A 145 -10.29 -1.85 -18.07
N LEU A 146 -9.66 -0.78 -18.57
CA LEU A 146 -8.89 0.15 -17.74
C LEU A 146 -9.77 0.80 -16.66
N ILE A 147 -10.93 1.33 -17.04
CA ILE A 147 -11.89 1.94 -16.10
C ILE A 147 -12.37 0.89 -15.09
N ALA A 148 -12.76 -0.30 -15.55
CA ALA A 148 -13.20 -1.38 -14.68
C ALA A 148 -12.10 -1.82 -13.70
N ALA A 149 -10.84 -1.89 -14.14
CA ALA A 149 -9.71 -2.24 -13.29
C ALA A 149 -9.43 -1.17 -12.23
N GLN A 150 -9.54 0.12 -12.59
CA GLN A 150 -9.40 1.23 -11.64
C GLN A 150 -10.52 1.21 -10.58
N LEU A 151 -11.76 1.00 -11.00
CA LEU A 151 -12.90 0.87 -10.08
C LEU A 151 -12.76 -0.36 -9.19
N ALA A 152 -12.30 -1.49 -9.73
CA ALA A 152 -12.04 -2.70 -8.96
C ALA A 152 -10.91 -2.51 -7.92
N ALA A 153 -9.85 -1.78 -8.28
CA ALA A 153 -8.75 -1.46 -7.35
C ALA A 153 -9.25 -0.63 -6.16
N LEU A 154 -10.06 0.39 -6.42
CA LEU A 154 -10.70 1.19 -5.37
C LEU A 154 -11.62 0.34 -4.50
N ALA A 155 -12.51 -0.45 -5.12
CA ALA A 155 -13.43 -1.32 -4.41
C ALA A 155 -12.70 -2.35 -3.53
N LEU A 156 -11.62 -2.96 -4.04
CA LEU A 156 -10.80 -3.90 -3.30
C LEU A 156 -10.11 -3.24 -2.11
N GLY A 157 -9.58 -2.03 -2.29
CA GLY A 157 -9.05 -1.20 -1.22
C GLY A 157 -10.03 -1.02 -0.07
N PHE A 158 -11.24 -0.56 -0.38
CA PHE A 158 -12.31 -0.39 0.61
C PHE A 158 -12.73 -1.71 1.27
N LEU A 159 -12.86 -2.78 0.48
CA LEU A 159 -13.25 -4.11 0.95
C LEU A 159 -12.24 -4.72 1.91
N VAL A 160 -10.95 -4.41 1.76
CA VAL A 160 -9.90 -4.91 2.66
C VAL A 160 -9.70 -3.97 3.84
N GLY A 161 -9.64 -2.66 3.59
CA GLY A 161 -9.32 -1.67 4.63
C GLY A 161 -10.39 -1.56 5.71
N ILE A 162 -11.67 -1.43 5.32
CA ILE A 162 -12.77 -1.21 6.28
C ILE A 162 -12.90 -2.37 7.29
N PRO A 163 -12.99 -3.65 6.87
CA PRO A 163 -13.15 -4.75 7.83
C PRO A 163 -11.96 -4.91 8.74
N VAL A 164 -10.74 -4.63 8.24
CA VAL A 164 -9.53 -4.71 9.05
C VAL A 164 -9.50 -3.57 10.07
N SER A 165 -9.86 -2.34 9.70
CA SER A 165 -9.95 -1.21 10.65
C SER A 165 -10.97 -1.51 11.75
N ILE A 166 -12.11 -2.11 11.41
CA ILE A 166 -13.11 -2.56 12.39
C ILE A 166 -12.54 -3.64 13.30
N ALA A 167 -11.89 -4.66 12.73
CA ALA A 167 -11.33 -5.76 13.52
C ALA A 167 -10.22 -5.29 14.48
N THR A 168 -9.33 -4.40 14.03
CA THR A 168 -8.28 -3.82 14.89
C THR A 168 -8.86 -2.96 15.99
N ALA A 169 -9.92 -2.19 15.71
CA ALA A 169 -10.61 -1.38 16.71
C ALA A 169 -11.35 -2.21 17.76
N LEU A 170 -11.83 -3.41 17.41
CA LEU A 170 -12.54 -4.30 18.33
C LEU A 170 -11.61 -5.19 19.18
N LEU A 171 -10.41 -5.48 18.68
CA LEU A 171 -9.49 -6.46 19.29
C LEU A 171 -8.29 -5.84 20.02
N GLY A 172 -7.97 -4.56 19.77
CA GLY A 172 -6.86 -3.85 20.40
C GLY A 172 -7.30 -2.98 21.56
#